data_AF-A0A660Y1S3-F1
#
_entry.id   AF-A0A660Y1S3-F1
#
_cell.length_a   1.000
_cell.length_b   1.000
_cell.length_c   1.000
_cell.angle_alpha   90.00
_cell.angle_beta   90.00
_cell.angle_gamma   90.00
#
_symmetry.space_group_name_H-M   'P 1'
#
loop_
_entity.id
_entity.type
_entity.pdbx_description
1 polymer ?
#
loop_
_entity_poly.entity_id
_entity_poly.type
_entity_poly.pdbx_seq_one_letter_code
_entity_poly.pdbx_strand_id
1 'polypeptide(L)'
;MKEAVINADGLHYKLLNEMVHRALEEGAKRIILENVAGQRYIGDGLKGEDIEIVIRGTPGNDLAAFMDGPRIVVEGNAQDGVGNTMNRGEVIIYGDAGDILGYSMRGGRIFVRGDVGYRVGIHMKAYKDLFPVVIVGGGTKDFLGEYMAGGLLVVLGLEGNDELVGDFVGTGMHGGSIFVRGEVDERTLGKEVKIARPDEDDMTLLHRHLSDFCRCFDVDLEEILREPFLKLYPYTYRPYGRLYAY
;
A
#
# COMPACT_ATOMS: atom_id res chain seq x y z
N MET A 1 14.92 15.25 18.55
CA MET A 1 15.16 14.15 17.59
C MET A 1 16.29 14.59 16.66
N LYS A 2 17.36 13.80 16.47
CA LYS A 2 18.44 14.21 15.55
C LYS A 2 17.95 14.06 14.12
N GLU A 3 18.09 15.12 13.33
CA GLU A 3 17.66 15.20 11.94
C GLU A 3 18.88 15.25 11.02
N ALA A 4 18.79 14.62 9.85
CA ALA A 4 19.77 14.73 8.77
C ALA A 4 19.07 15.12 7.46
N VAL A 5 19.73 15.94 6.65
CA VAL A 5 19.25 16.33 5.32
C VAL A 5 20.26 15.85 4.29
N ILE A 6 19.81 15.16 3.25
CA ILE A 6 20.64 14.60 2.19
C ILE A 6 20.07 15.06 0.84
N ASN A 7 20.90 15.67 0.00
CA ASN A 7 20.53 16.01 -1.37
C ASN A 7 20.83 14.82 -2.29
N ALA A 8 19.82 14.29 -2.96
CA ALA A 8 19.93 13.16 -3.89
C ALA A 8 20.30 13.56 -5.32
N ASP A 9 20.38 14.87 -5.63
CA ASP A 9 20.70 15.35 -6.97
C ASP A 9 22.04 14.79 -7.47
N GLY A 10 22.02 14.20 -8.67
CA GLY A 10 23.17 13.52 -9.28
C GLY A 10 23.66 12.25 -8.55
N LEU A 11 23.05 11.83 -7.44
CA LEU A 11 23.48 10.65 -6.70
C LEU A 11 22.92 9.37 -7.32
N HIS A 12 23.81 8.38 -7.47
CA HIS A 12 23.40 7.01 -7.75
C HIS A 12 22.71 6.40 -6.50
N TYR A 13 21.68 5.58 -6.72
CA TYR A 13 20.83 5.07 -5.63
C TYR A 13 21.61 4.37 -4.51
N LYS A 14 22.66 3.60 -4.84
CA LYS A 14 23.50 2.92 -3.83
C LYS A 14 24.12 3.90 -2.84
N LEU A 15 24.69 4.99 -3.35
CA LEU A 15 25.33 6.00 -2.52
C LEU A 15 24.31 6.72 -1.64
N LEU A 16 23.14 7.05 -2.18
CA LEU A 16 22.06 7.65 -1.38
C LEU A 16 21.65 6.73 -0.22
N ASN A 17 21.46 5.44 -0.47
CA ASN A 17 21.10 4.46 0.56
C ASN A 17 22.21 4.32 1.63
N GLU A 18 23.48 4.26 1.22
CA GLU A 18 24.63 4.24 2.15
C GLU A 18 24.65 5.49 3.04
N MET A 19 24.34 6.67 2.50
CA MET A 19 24.26 7.92 3.26
C MET A 19 23.09 7.90 4.26
N VAL A 20 21.94 7.35 3.87
CA VAL A 20 20.79 7.15 4.77
C VAL A 20 21.20 6.25 5.94
N HIS A 21 21.79 5.08 5.67
CA HIS A 21 22.23 4.17 6.73
C HIS A 21 23.25 4.82 7.67
N ARG A 22 24.25 5.51 7.12
CA ARG A 22 25.24 6.23 7.94
C ARG A 22 24.60 7.28 8.85
N ALA A 23 23.67 8.08 8.32
CA ALA A 23 22.98 9.08 9.13
C ALA A 23 22.24 8.45 10.31
N LEU A 24 21.60 7.28 10.11
CA LEU A 24 20.93 6.52 11.17
C LEU A 24 21.91 5.94 12.18
N GLU A 25 23.04 5.39 11.73
CA GLU A 25 24.14 4.90 12.59
C GLU A 25 24.72 6.02 13.46
N GLU A 26 24.80 7.24 12.92
CA GLU A 26 25.17 8.45 13.66
C GLU A 26 24.05 8.97 14.59
N GLY A 27 22.92 8.26 14.66
CA GLY A 27 21.83 8.53 15.59
C GLY A 27 20.75 9.46 15.04
N ALA A 28 20.74 9.78 13.75
CA ALA A 28 19.58 10.42 13.14
C ALA A 28 18.35 9.53 13.29
N LYS A 29 17.21 10.16 13.53
CA LYS A 29 15.90 9.51 13.67
C LYS A 29 14.91 10.07 12.65
N ARG A 30 15.22 11.23 12.07
CA ARG A 30 14.51 11.83 10.96
C ARG A 30 15.48 12.16 9.84
N ILE A 31 15.17 11.76 8.62
CA ILE A 31 15.99 12.02 7.43
C ILE A 31 15.12 12.69 6.37
N ILE A 32 15.56 13.84 5.86
CA ILE A 32 14.94 14.48 4.70
C ILE A 32 15.82 14.22 3.48
N LEU A 33 15.23 13.63 2.44
CA LEU A 33 15.87 13.43 1.14
C LEU A 33 15.33 14.46 0.16
N GLU A 34 16.19 15.37 -0.28
CA GLU A 34 15.87 16.42 -1.26
C GLU A 34 16.19 15.96 -2.68
N ASN A 35 15.43 16.46 -3.66
CA ASN A 35 15.66 16.25 -5.09
C ASN A 35 15.78 14.77 -5.50
N VAL A 36 14.94 13.90 -4.92
CA VAL A 36 14.90 12.49 -5.30
C VAL A 36 14.27 12.36 -6.69
N ALA A 37 14.96 11.68 -7.61
CA ALA A 37 14.59 11.57 -9.01
C ALA A 37 14.85 10.15 -9.54
N GLY A 38 14.21 9.16 -8.92
CA GLY A 38 14.26 7.76 -9.34
C GLY A 38 15.32 6.90 -8.64
N GLN A 39 15.94 7.39 -7.55
CA GLN A 39 16.81 6.54 -6.73
C GLN A 39 15.99 5.42 -6.08
N ARG A 40 16.39 4.18 -6.36
CA ARG A 40 15.70 2.94 -5.97
C ARG A 40 16.04 2.49 -4.55
N TYR A 41 15.22 1.58 -4.02
CA TYR A 41 15.49 0.86 -2.76
C TYR A 41 15.61 1.75 -1.51
N ILE A 42 15.05 2.97 -1.54
CA ILE A 42 15.07 3.84 -0.35
C ILE A 42 14.29 3.16 0.77
N GLY A 43 14.95 2.97 1.92
CA GLY A 43 14.36 2.27 3.07
C GLY A 43 14.35 0.74 2.95
N ASP A 44 15.03 0.16 1.95
CA ASP A 44 15.14 -1.29 1.79
C ASP A 44 15.77 -1.96 3.03
N GLY A 45 15.09 -2.97 3.56
CA GLY A 45 15.53 -3.76 4.71
C GLY A 45 15.67 -2.96 6.00
N LEU A 46 15.21 -1.71 6.04
CA LEU A 46 15.38 -0.82 7.19
C LEU A 46 14.48 -1.24 8.34
N LYS A 47 15.03 -1.22 9.56
CA LYS A 47 14.35 -1.69 10.78
C LYS A 47 14.37 -0.65 11.88
N GLY A 48 13.28 -0.59 12.64
CA GLY A 48 13.16 0.25 13.83
C GLY A 48 11.92 1.14 13.80
N GLU A 49 11.30 1.34 14.95
CA GLU A 49 10.01 2.03 15.07
C GLU A 49 10.14 3.56 15.20
N ASP A 50 11.33 4.06 15.57
CA ASP A 50 11.60 5.49 15.77
C ASP A 50 12.36 6.12 14.58
N ILE A 51 12.05 5.72 13.35
CA ILE A 51 12.74 6.24 12.16
C ILE A 51 11.70 6.82 11.20
N GLU A 52 11.92 8.07 10.81
CA GLU A 52 11.15 8.76 9.77
C GLU A 52 12.05 9.17 8.61
N ILE A 53 11.63 8.87 7.39
CA ILE A 53 12.24 9.38 6.16
C ILE A 53 11.20 10.20 5.40
N VAL A 54 11.53 11.45 5.09
CA VAL A 54 10.71 12.31 4.21
C VAL A 54 11.42 12.45 2.88
N ILE A 55 10.70 12.19 1.79
CA ILE A 55 11.21 12.18 0.43
C ILE A 55 10.56 13.32 -0.34
N ARG A 56 11.37 14.26 -0.81
CA ARG A 56 10.99 15.35 -1.70
C ARG A 56 11.42 15.02 -3.12
N GLY A 57 10.44 14.69 -3.95
CA GLY A 57 10.62 14.18 -5.29
C GLY A 57 10.01 12.79 -5.45
N THR A 58 10.52 12.02 -6.41
CA THR A 58 9.99 10.71 -6.77
C THR A 58 11.01 9.62 -6.50
N PRO A 59 10.83 8.77 -5.46
CA PRO A 59 11.66 7.60 -5.29
C PRO A 59 11.47 6.62 -6.45
N GLY A 60 12.54 5.91 -6.79
CA GLY A 60 12.51 4.85 -7.77
C GLY A 60 11.89 3.56 -7.22
N ASN A 61 11.97 2.50 -8.04
CA ASN A 61 11.38 1.21 -7.71
C ASN A 61 11.82 0.65 -6.36
N ASP A 62 10.95 -0.19 -5.78
CA ASP A 62 11.17 -0.94 -4.54
C ASP A 62 11.42 -0.04 -3.31
N LEU A 63 10.74 1.12 -3.24
CA LEU A 63 10.67 1.93 -2.02
C LEU A 63 10.16 1.06 -0.85
N ALA A 64 10.83 1.10 0.30
CA ALA A 64 10.44 0.36 1.50
C ALA A 64 10.37 -1.17 1.33
N ALA A 65 11.11 -1.74 0.38
CA ALA A 65 11.22 -3.19 0.26
C ALA A 65 11.76 -3.81 1.55
N PHE A 66 11.24 -4.96 1.98
CA PHE A 66 11.64 -5.67 3.20
C PHE A 66 11.64 -4.84 4.51
N MET A 67 11.02 -3.65 4.50
CA MET A 67 11.02 -2.72 5.63
C MET A 67 10.26 -3.29 6.84
N ASP A 68 10.75 -3.01 8.04
CA ASP A 68 10.21 -3.54 9.30
C ASP A 68 10.24 -2.47 10.42
N GLY A 69 9.26 -1.57 10.38
CA GLY A 69 9.00 -0.59 11.44
C GLY A 69 8.99 0.88 11.03
N PRO A 70 9.92 1.37 10.18
CA PRO A 70 10.03 2.80 9.89
C PRO A 70 8.79 3.42 9.26
N ARG A 71 8.72 4.76 9.32
CA ARG A 71 7.75 5.60 8.63
C ARG A 71 8.41 6.32 7.45
N ILE A 72 7.85 6.22 6.26
CA ILE A 72 8.30 6.94 5.07
C ILE A 72 7.17 7.81 4.54
N VAL A 73 7.45 9.08 4.29
CA VAL A 73 6.54 10.03 3.65
C VAL A 73 7.14 10.49 2.32
N VAL A 74 6.36 10.39 1.26
CA VAL A 74 6.72 10.87 -0.09
C VAL A 74 5.84 12.07 -0.41
N GLU A 75 6.44 13.26 -0.50
CA GLU A 75 5.77 14.53 -0.84
C GLU A 75 5.53 14.65 -2.37
N GLY A 76 5.24 13.53 -3.04
CA GLY A 76 5.09 13.42 -4.49
C GLY A 76 4.68 12.00 -4.89
N ASN A 77 5.02 11.60 -6.13
CA ASN A 77 4.72 10.28 -6.68
C ASN A 77 5.78 9.24 -6.29
N ALA A 78 5.46 7.95 -6.36
CA ALA A 78 6.40 6.84 -6.24
C ALA A 78 6.34 5.91 -7.47
N GLN A 79 7.45 5.26 -7.82
CA GLN A 79 7.49 4.25 -8.88
C GLN A 79 7.01 2.87 -8.37
N ASP A 80 7.31 1.80 -9.12
CA ASP A 80 6.77 0.46 -8.90
C ASP A 80 7.33 -0.23 -7.64
N GLY A 81 6.59 -1.18 -7.08
CA GLY A 81 7.10 -2.10 -6.07
C GLY A 81 7.21 -1.50 -4.66
N VAL A 82 6.51 -0.39 -4.40
CA VAL A 82 6.44 0.18 -3.04
C VAL A 82 6.02 -0.88 -2.03
N GLY A 83 6.77 -1.04 -0.95
CA GLY A 83 6.45 -1.97 0.14
C GLY A 83 6.60 -3.46 -0.23
N ASN A 84 7.40 -3.79 -1.24
CA ASN A 84 7.69 -5.16 -1.61
C ASN A 84 8.20 -5.98 -0.40
N THR A 85 7.45 -6.99 0.02
CA THR A 85 7.76 -7.87 1.16
C THR A 85 7.91 -7.10 2.50
N MET A 86 7.26 -5.94 2.62
CA MET A 86 7.22 -5.14 3.85
C MET A 86 6.53 -5.90 5.01
N ASN A 87 7.08 -5.79 6.22
CA ASN A 87 6.59 -6.49 7.41
C ASN A 87 5.85 -5.59 8.39
N ARG A 88 6.37 -4.38 8.63
CA ARG A 88 5.82 -3.38 9.56
C ARG A 88 6.24 -1.99 9.12
N GLY A 89 5.60 -0.99 9.70
CA GLY A 89 5.86 0.42 9.43
C GLY A 89 4.77 1.05 8.59
N GLU A 90 5.05 2.23 8.07
CA GLU A 90 4.11 3.05 7.32
C GLU A 90 4.76 3.69 6.11
N VAL A 91 4.09 3.67 4.96
CA VAL A 91 4.46 4.44 3.77
C VAL A 91 3.28 5.32 3.37
N ILE A 92 3.50 6.63 3.27
CA ILE A 92 2.48 7.62 2.88
C ILE A 92 2.94 8.34 1.63
N ILE A 93 2.12 8.33 0.59
CA ILE A 93 2.43 8.91 -0.73
C ILE A 93 1.37 9.96 -1.04
N TYR A 94 1.79 11.21 -1.20
CA TYR A 94 0.89 12.34 -1.46
C TYR A 94 0.45 12.47 -2.93
N GLY A 95 1.14 11.79 -3.86
CA GLY A 95 0.72 11.67 -5.25
C GLY A 95 0.29 10.26 -5.61
N ASP A 96 0.70 9.83 -6.80
CA ASP A 96 0.38 8.51 -7.37
C ASP A 96 1.48 7.47 -7.07
N ALA A 97 1.17 6.19 -7.21
CA ALA A 97 2.14 5.11 -7.15
C ALA A 97 2.07 4.17 -8.37
N GLY A 98 3.21 3.58 -8.73
CA GLY A 98 3.31 2.66 -9.85
C GLY A 98 2.69 1.28 -9.61
N ASP A 99 3.16 0.32 -10.39
CA ASP A 99 2.67 -1.04 -10.38
C ASP A 99 3.12 -1.81 -9.14
N ILE A 100 2.45 -2.93 -8.87
CA ILE A 100 2.84 -3.95 -7.87
C ILE A 100 3.08 -3.39 -6.46
N LEU A 101 2.44 -2.28 -6.11
CA LEU A 101 2.45 -1.73 -4.75
C LEU A 101 1.95 -2.78 -3.75
N GLY A 102 2.67 -2.95 -2.64
CA GLY A 102 2.36 -3.96 -1.63
C GLY A 102 2.69 -5.40 -2.06
N TYR A 103 3.55 -5.60 -3.07
CA TYR A 103 3.94 -6.93 -3.55
C TYR A 103 4.42 -7.81 -2.39
N SER A 104 3.72 -8.92 -2.13
CA SER A 104 4.08 -9.88 -1.08
C SER A 104 4.19 -9.30 0.35
N MET A 105 3.64 -8.09 0.59
CA MET A 105 3.68 -7.48 1.93
C MET A 105 2.93 -8.34 2.94
N ARG A 106 3.45 -8.37 4.17
CA ARG A 106 2.93 -9.19 5.27
C ARG A 106 2.30 -8.39 6.39
N GLY A 107 2.71 -7.14 6.55
CA GLY A 107 2.18 -6.22 7.55
C GLY A 107 2.58 -4.78 7.25
N GLY A 108 2.28 -3.89 8.20
CA GLY A 108 2.43 -2.45 7.99
C GLY A 108 1.28 -1.86 7.16
N ARG A 109 1.38 -0.56 6.88
CA ARG A 109 0.36 0.18 6.14
C ARG A 109 0.94 1.05 5.03
N ILE A 110 0.29 1.05 3.87
CA ILE A 110 0.65 1.92 2.74
C ILE A 110 -0.58 2.74 2.37
N PHE A 111 -0.44 4.06 2.37
CA PHE A 111 -1.49 5.01 2.02
C PHE A 111 -1.05 5.83 0.81
N VAL A 112 -1.88 5.86 -0.23
CA VAL A 112 -1.65 6.63 -1.46
C VAL A 112 -2.78 7.61 -1.63
N ARG A 113 -2.49 8.89 -1.85
CA ARG A 113 -3.52 9.93 -2.02
C ARG A 113 -4.20 9.86 -3.38
N GLY A 114 -3.41 9.62 -4.43
CA GLY A 114 -3.85 9.54 -5.82
C GLY A 114 -4.10 8.12 -6.29
N ASP A 115 -3.84 7.89 -7.58
CA ASP A 115 -4.06 6.62 -8.28
C ASP A 115 -2.88 5.65 -8.08
N VAL A 116 -3.16 4.37 -8.35
CA VAL A 116 -2.16 3.31 -8.41
C VAL A 116 -2.22 2.52 -9.72
N GLY A 117 -1.11 1.85 -10.05
CA GLY A 117 -0.98 1.06 -11.26
C GLY A 117 -1.65 -0.33 -11.22
N TYR A 118 -1.01 -1.29 -11.89
CA TYR A 118 -1.48 -2.66 -12.02
C TYR A 118 -1.02 -3.55 -10.86
N ARG A 119 -1.76 -4.64 -10.59
CA ARG A 119 -1.35 -5.72 -9.68
C ARG A 119 -1.07 -5.26 -8.23
N VAL A 120 -1.77 -4.23 -7.77
CA VAL A 120 -1.64 -3.74 -6.39
C VAL A 120 -2.08 -4.82 -5.40
N GLY A 121 -1.25 -5.07 -4.39
CA GLY A 121 -1.47 -6.11 -3.38
C GLY A 121 -1.24 -7.53 -3.88
N ILE A 122 -0.53 -7.72 -5.00
CA ILE A 122 -0.23 -9.07 -5.50
C ILE A 122 0.53 -9.88 -4.44
N HIS A 123 0.04 -11.09 -4.13
CA HIS A 123 0.58 -11.96 -3.07
C HIS A 123 0.61 -11.37 -1.64
N MET A 124 -0.09 -10.26 -1.39
CA MET A 124 -0.28 -9.69 -0.04
C MET A 124 -0.92 -10.72 0.89
N LYS A 125 -0.38 -10.89 2.11
CA LYS A 125 -0.78 -11.99 3.00
C LYS A 125 -0.68 -11.62 4.48
N ALA A 126 -1.70 -11.94 5.26
CA ALA A 126 -1.61 -11.87 6.71
C ALA A 126 -0.93 -13.15 7.25
N TYR A 127 -0.09 -13.00 8.27
CA TYR A 127 0.55 -14.15 8.91
C TYR A 127 0.77 -13.88 10.40
N LYS A 128 0.19 -14.72 11.25
CA LYS A 128 0.19 -14.55 12.72
C LYS A 128 -0.34 -13.17 13.12
N ASP A 129 0.51 -12.34 13.70
CA ASP A 129 0.21 -10.99 14.16
C ASP A 129 0.44 -9.91 13.09
N LEU A 130 0.98 -10.28 11.93
CA LEU A 130 1.18 -9.35 10.82
C LEU A 130 -0.10 -9.24 9.99
N PHE A 131 -0.61 -8.02 9.87
CA PHE A 131 -1.79 -7.67 9.09
C PHE A 131 -1.47 -6.50 8.15
N PRO A 132 -1.36 -6.74 6.84
CA PRO A 132 -1.01 -5.70 5.88
C PRO A 132 -2.24 -4.86 5.51
N VAL A 133 -2.07 -3.55 5.40
CA VAL A 133 -3.13 -2.60 5.02
C VAL A 133 -2.66 -1.72 3.86
N VAL A 134 -3.49 -1.57 2.85
CA VAL A 134 -3.26 -0.63 1.74
C VAL A 134 -4.54 0.17 1.51
N ILE A 135 -4.44 1.49 1.46
CA ILE A 135 -5.55 2.39 1.12
C ILE A 135 -5.13 3.28 -0.04
N VAL A 136 -5.92 3.25 -1.11
CA VAL A 136 -5.76 4.03 -2.33
C VAL A 136 -6.85 5.10 -2.37
N GLY A 137 -6.44 6.35 -2.40
CA GLY A 137 -7.32 7.50 -2.48
C GLY A 137 -8.01 7.63 -3.84
N GLY A 138 -7.29 7.36 -4.93
CA GLY A 138 -7.83 7.29 -6.29
C GLY A 138 -8.38 5.91 -6.65
N GLY A 139 -8.13 5.48 -7.89
CA GLY A 139 -8.44 4.17 -8.44
C GLY A 139 -7.20 3.32 -8.71
N THR A 140 -7.42 2.11 -9.21
CA THR A 140 -6.39 1.11 -9.55
C THR A 140 -6.66 0.53 -10.94
N LYS A 141 -5.61 -0.01 -11.58
CA LYS A 141 -5.74 -0.78 -12.82
C LYS A 141 -5.99 -2.27 -12.53
N ASP A 142 -5.79 -3.11 -13.55
CA ASP A 142 -6.12 -4.53 -13.51
C ASP A 142 -5.35 -5.29 -12.41
N PHE A 143 -5.91 -6.44 -12.03
CA PHE A 143 -5.33 -7.41 -11.11
C PHE A 143 -5.15 -6.91 -9.67
N LEU A 144 -5.97 -5.96 -9.21
CA LEU A 144 -6.02 -5.57 -7.80
C LEU A 144 -6.22 -6.82 -6.91
N GLY A 145 -5.33 -7.06 -5.95
CA GLY A 145 -5.42 -8.16 -5.00
C GLY A 145 -5.20 -9.55 -5.61
N GLU A 146 -4.53 -9.66 -6.76
CA GLU A 146 -4.20 -10.96 -7.36
C GLU A 146 -3.39 -11.85 -6.39
N TYR A 147 -3.81 -13.10 -6.20
CA TYR A 147 -3.21 -14.04 -5.24
C TYR A 147 -3.14 -13.55 -3.78
N MET A 148 -3.97 -12.58 -3.40
CA MET A 148 -4.04 -12.09 -2.02
C MET A 148 -4.50 -13.21 -1.07
N ALA A 149 -3.82 -13.36 0.06
CA ALA A 149 -4.06 -14.39 1.06
C ALA A 149 -4.31 -13.82 2.47
N GLY A 150 -4.49 -12.50 2.60
CA GLY A 150 -4.82 -11.83 3.85
C GLY A 150 -4.51 -10.34 3.83
N GLY A 151 -5.03 -9.61 4.81
CA GLY A 151 -4.90 -8.15 4.91
C GLY A 151 -6.13 -7.39 4.41
N LEU A 152 -5.96 -6.08 4.26
CA LEU A 152 -6.99 -5.13 3.89
C LEU A 152 -6.52 -4.26 2.72
N LEU A 153 -7.26 -4.28 1.60
CA LEU A 153 -7.13 -3.32 0.50
C LEU A 153 -8.37 -2.43 0.48
N VAL A 154 -8.21 -1.11 0.32
CA VAL A 154 -9.32 -0.16 0.18
C VAL A 154 -9.07 0.76 -1.00
N VAL A 155 -10.07 0.96 -1.85
CA VAL A 155 -10.06 1.89 -2.99
C VAL A 155 -11.18 2.91 -2.81
N LEU A 156 -10.84 4.20 -2.84
CA LEU A 156 -11.74 5.27 -2.41
C LEU A 156 -12.33 6.10 -3.55
N GLY A 157 -11.60 6.34 -4.64
CA GLY A 157 -12.10 7.15 -5.76
C GLY A 157 -12.36 8.62 -5.44
N LEU A 158 -11.55 9.24 -4.57
CA LEU A 158 -11.76 10.60 -4.06
C LEU A 158 -11.72 11.70 -5.13
N GLU A 159 -11.14 11.42 -6.30
CA GLU A 159 -11.05 12.38 -7.42
C GLU A 159 -12.16 12.20 -8.47
N GLY A 160 -13.16 11.35 -8.21
CA GLY A 160 -14.33 11.19 -9.08
C GLY A 160 -14.06 10.39 -10.35
N ASN A 161 -13.15 9.42 -10.31
CA ASN A 161 -12.93 8.48 -11.41
C ASN A 161 -14.14 7.54 -11.58
N ASP A 162 -14.66 7.45 -12.81
CA ASP A 162 -15.78 6.56 -13.15
C ASP A 162 -15.40 5.07 -13.02
N GLU A 163 -14.12 4.75 -13.17
CA GLU A 163 -13.59 3.38 -13.10
C GLU A 163 -12.58 3.27 -11.94
N LEU A 164 -13.06 2.80 -10.79
CA LEU A 164 -12.27 2.69 -9.57
C LEU A 164 -11.30 1.52 -9.59
N VAL A 165 -11.67 0.44 -10.29
CA VAL A 165 -10.89 -0.78 -10.39
C VAL A 165 -10.90 -1.28 -11.84
N GLY A 166 -9.76 -1.79 -12.32
CA GLY A 166 -9.67 -2.47 -13.61
C GLY A 166 -10.15 -3.92 -13.59
N ASP A 167 -9.74 -4.69 -14.59
CA ASP A 167 -10.16 -6.09 -14.77
C ASP A 167 -9.44 -7.07 -13.83
N PHE A 168 -10.01 -8.27 -13.68
CA PHE A 168 -9.45 -9.41 -12.94
C PHE A 168 -9.21 -9.21 -11.43
N VAL A 169 -9.98 -8.34 -10.79
CA VAL A 169 -9.88 -8.03 -9.35
C VAL A 169 -9.98 -9.31 -8.50
N GLY A 170 -8.98 -9.54 -7.66
CA GLY A 170 -8.90 -10.66 -6.73
C GLY A 170 -8.78 -12.03 -7.41
N THR A 171 -8.27 -12.09 -8.65
CA THR A 171 -7.98 -13.36 -9.31
C THR A 171 -7.02 -14.20 -8.44
N GLY A 172 -7.43 -15.44 -8.13
CA GLY A 172 -6.67 -16.31 -7.23
C GLY A 172 -6.62 -15.83 -5.78
N MET A 173 -7.53 -14.96 -5.33
CA MET A 173 -7.64 -14.56 -3.92
C MET A 173 -8.02 -15.75 -3.04
N HIS A 174 -7.34 -15.91 -1.91
CA HIS A 174 -7.53 -16.99 -0.92
C HIS A 174 -7.86 -16.48 0.48
N GLY A 175 -7.61 -15.20 0.75
CA GLY A 175 -7.88 -14.57 2.04
C GLY A 175 -7.76 -13.05 1.99
N GLY A 176 -8.20 -12.39 3.06
CA GLY A 176 -8.24 -10.94 3.15
C GLY A 176 -9.57 -10.36 2.67
N SER A 177 -9.65 -9.04 2.66
CA SER A 177 -10.81 -8.28 2.18
C SER A 177 -10.34 -7.11 1.33
N ILE A 178 -11.04 -6.88 0.22
CA ILE A 178 -10.91 -5.66 -0.58
C ILE A 178 -12.19 -4.87 -0.40
N PHE A 179 -12.10 -3.58 -0.12
CA PHE A 179 -13.25 -2.68 -0.06
C PHE A 179 -13.15 -1.63 -1.16
N VAL A 180 -14.25 -1.41 -1.87
CA VAL A 180 -14.35 -0.36 -2.88
C VAL A 180 -15.47 0.58 -2.44
N ARG A 181 -15.17 1.87 -2.35
CA ARG A 181 -16.16 2.92 -2.06
C ARG A 181 -16.95 3.20 -3.34
N GLY A 182 -18.20 2.78 -3.38
CA GLY A 182 -19.06 2.86 -4.56
C GLY A 182 -19.43 1.50 -5.14
N GLU A 183 -19.60 1.43 -6.46
CA GLU A 183 -20.02 0.24 -7.17
C GLU A 183 -18.84 -0.46 -7.88
N VAL A 184 -18.99 -1.76 -8.13
CA VAL A 184 -18.03 -2.57 -8.90
C VAL A 184 -18.82 -3.44 -9.86
N ASP A 185 -18.40 -3.47 -11.12
CA ASP A 185 -18.96 -4.38 -12.11
C ASP A 185 -18.50 -5.81 -11.84
N GLU A 186 -19.42 -6.73 -11.57
CA GLU A 186 -19.10 -8.15 -11.31
C GLU A 186 -18.28 -8.81 -12.42
N ARG A 187 -18.32 -8.30 -13.66
CA ARG A 187 -17.55 -8.83 -14.79
C ARG A 187 -16.05 -8.60 -14.66
N THR A 188 -15.62 -7.60 -13.89
CA THR A 188 -14.21 -7.31 -13.66
C THR A 188 -13.61 -8.18 -12.55
N LEU A 189 -14.42 -8.99 -11.87
CA LEU A 189 -13.97 -9.81 -10.75
C LEU A 189 -13.35 -11.14 -11.20
N GLY A 190 -12.35 -11.59 -10.44
CA GLY A 190 -11.87 -12.97 -10.48
C GLY A 190 -12.98 -13.95 -10.12
N LYS A 191 -12.93 -15.15 -10.69
CA LYS A 191 -13.99 -16.18 -10.52
C LYS A 191 -14.18 -16.61 -9.07
N GLU A 192 -13.15 -16.46 -8.26
CA GLU A 192 -13.10 -16.84 -6.86
C GLU A 192 -13.67 -15.75 -5.93
N VAL A 193 -13.98 -14.56 -6.45
CA VAL A 193 -14.38 -13.39 -5.66
C VAL A 193 -15.90 -13.24 -5.66
N LYS A 194 -16.44 -12.81 -4.51
CA LYS A 194 -17.85 -12.45 -4.33
C LYS A 194 -17.97 -11.06 -3.73
N ILE A 195 -19.12 -10.43 -4.01
CA ILE A 195 -19.52 -9.14 -3.47
C ILE A 195 -20.43 -9.37 -2.26
N ALA A 196 -20.19 -8.61 -1.20
CA ALA A 196 -21.10 -8.47 -0.06
C ALA A 196 -21.15 -7.00 0.39
N ARG A 197 -22.14 -6.68 1.22
CA ARG A 197 -22.12 -5.44 1.99
C ARG A 197 -21.22 -5.64 3.22
N PRO A 198 -20.42 -4.63 3.62
CA PRO A 198 -19.68 -4.65 4.88
C PRO A 198 -20.62 -4.88 6.07
N ASP A 199 -20.20 -5.74 7.00
CA ASP A 199 -20.86 -5.90 8.29
C ASP A 199 -20.30 -4.91 9.34
N GLU A 200 -20.75 -5.02 10.60
CA GLU A 200 -20.31 -4.12 11.68
C GLU A 200 -18.81 -4.22 12.00
N ASP A 201 -18.23 -5.44 11.89
CA ASP A 201 -16.81 -5.67 12.13
C ASP A 201 -15.97 -5.08 10.98
N ASP A 202 -16.42 -5.26 9.74
CA ASP A 202 -15.84 -4.63 8.55
C ASP A 202 -15.86 -3.11 8.68
N MET A 203 -16.99 -2.52 9.07
CA MET A 203 -17.11 -1.08 9.26
C MET A 203 -16.21 -0.59 10.39
N THR A 204 -16.09 -1.32 11.49
CA THR A 204 -15.15 -0.99 12.59
C THR A 204 -13.70 -0.98 12.10
N LEU A 205 -13.32 -1.97 11.28
CA LEU A 205 -12.00 -2.04 10.68
C LEU A 205 -11.74 -0.88 9.71
N LEU A 206 -12.72 -0.57 8.84
CA LEU A 206 -12.65 0.55 7.90
C LEU A 206 -12.51 1.88 8.66
N HIS A 207 -13.36 2.15 9.65
CA HIS A 207 -13.30 3.38 10.44
C HIS A 207 -11.92 3.61 11.05
N ARG A 208 -11.29 2.55 11.61
CA ARG A 208 -9.95 2.65 12.19
C ARG A 208 -8.92 3.10 11.15
N HIS A 209 -8.84 2.40 10.02
CA HIS A 209 -7.79 2.67 9.04
C HIS A 209 -8.06 3.90 8.18
N LEU A 210 -9.33 4.20 7.88
CA LEU A 210 -9.71 5.43 7.20
C LEU A 210 -9.45 6.66 8.06
N SER A 211 -9.64 6.59 9.38
CA SER A 211 -9.26 7.68 10.29
C SER A 211 -7.76 8.00 10.21
N ASP A 212 -6.92 6.97 10.09
CA ASP A 212 -5.47 7.15 9.93
C ASP A 212 -5.13 7.79 8.57
N PHE A 213 -5.75 7.29 7.49
CA PHE A 213 -5.60 7.85 6.14
C PHE A 213 -6.03 9.33 6.10
N CYS A 214 -7.19 9.65 6.67
CA CYS A 214 -7.75 11.00 6.75
C CYS A 214 -6.80 11.97 7.46
N ARG A 215 -6.20 11.55 8.58
CA ARG A 215 -5.20 12.36 9.30
C ARG A 215 -3.92 12.61 8.48
N CYS A 216 -3.52 11.67 7.63
CA CYS A 216 -2.33 11.85 6.79
C CYS A 216 -2.56 12.88 5.67
N PHE A 217 -3.76 12.88 5.09
CA PHE A 217 -4.06 13.66 3.88
C PHE A 217 -5.02 14.83 4.08
N ASP A 218 -5.41 15.11 5.32
CA ASP A 218 -6.37 16.17 5.67
C ASP A 218 -7.70 16.03 4.91
N VAL A 219 -8.23 14.80 4.90
CA VAL A 219 -9.53 14.46 4.27
C VAL A 219 -10.57 14.23 5.36
N ASP A 220 -11.81 14.67 5.13
CA ASP A 220 -12.91 14.42 6.07
C ASP A 220 -13.41 12.97 5.96
N LEU A 221 -13.36 12.24 7.07
CA LEU A 221 -13.85 10.87 7.16
C LEU A 221 -15.35 10.78 6.85
N GLU A 222 -16.15 11.76 7.28
CA GLU A 222 -17.58 11.76 7.05
C GLU A 222 -17.90 11.88 5.55
N GLU A 223 -17.07 12.60 4.80
CA GLU A 223 -17.22 12.68 3.33
C GLU A 223 -16.94 11.35 2.65
N ILE A 224 -15.92 10.62 3.12
CA ILE A 224 -15.61 9.28 2.62
C ILE A 224 -16.78 8.32 2.88
N LEU A 225 -17.34 8.35 4.09
CA LEU A 225 -18.37 7.41 4.55
C LEU A 225 -19.78 7.70 4.00
N ARG A 226 -20.00 8.85 3.36
CA ARG A 226 -21.28 9.17 2.68
C ARG A 226 -21.62 8.19 1.58
N GLU A 227 -20.61 7.67 0.89
CA GLU A 227 -20.79 6.68 -0.16
C GLU A 227 -20.65 5.27 0.42
N PRO A 228 -21.54 4.33 0.06
CA PRO A 228 -21.46 2.97 0.58
C PRO A 228 -20.20 2.25 0.07
N PHE A 229 -19.75 1.29 0.84
CA PHE A 229 -18.68 0.38 0.44
C PHE A 229 -19.24 -0.96 -0.01
N LEU A 230 -18.59 -1.57 -1.00
CA LEU A 230 -18.72 -2.99 -1.32
C LEU A 230 -17.51 -3.74 -0.79
N LYS A 231 -17.76 -4.92 -0.21
CA LYS A 231 -16.72 -5.87 0.20
C LYS A 231 -16.55 -6.92 -0.87
N LEU A 232 -15.33 -7.08 -1.36
CA LEU A 232 -14.90 -8.17 -2.21
C LEU A 232 -14.09 -9.16 -1.37
N TYR A 233 -14.46 -10.42 -1.42
CA TYR A 233 -13.87 -11.47 -0.59
C TYR A 233 -13.79 -12.79 -1.36
N PRO A 234 -12.87 -13.70 -0.99
CA PRO A 234 -12.78 -15.01 -1.64
C PRO A 234 -13.96 -15.89 -1.17
N TYR A 235 -14.73 -16.41 -2.12
CA TYR A 235 -15.86 -17.29 -1.84
C TYR A 235 -15.45 -18.61 -1.16
N THR A 236 -14.23 -19.06 -1.41
CA THR A 236 -13.71 -20.33 -0.93
C THR A 236 -12.27 -20.15 -0.48
N TYR A 237 -11.96 -20.65 0.72
CA TYR A 237 -10.59 -20.73 1.23
C TYR A 237 -9.75 -21.83 0.54
N ARG A 238 -10.34 -22.62 -0.36
CA ARG A 238 -9.70 -23.69 -1.13
C ARG A 238 -10.17 -23.69 -2.59
N PRO A 239 -9.95 -22.61 -3.36
CA PRO A 239 -10.41 -22.50 -4.75
C PRO A 239 -9.82 -23.62 -5.63
N TYR A 240 -8.59 -24.06 -5.32
CA TYR A 240 -7.89 -25.14 -6.03
C TYR A 240 -7.93 -26.50 -5.32
N GLY A 241 -8.74 -26.67 -4.27
CA GLY A 241 -8.77 -27.92 -3.49
C GLY A 241 -9.15 -29.18 -4.28
N ARG A 242 -9.70 -29.01 -5.50
CA ARG A 242 -10.02 -30.10 -6.43
C ARG A 242 -9.00 -30.31 -7.56
N LEU A 243 -7.99 -29.44 -7.66
CA LEU A 243 -6.97 -29.47 -8.71
C LEU A 243 -5.68 -30.17 -8.26
N TYR A 244 -5.42 -30.23 -6.95
CA TYR A 244 -4.32 -31.01 -6.40
C TYR A 244 -4.74 -32.48 -6.28
N ALA A 245 -3.96 -33.39 -6.90
CA ALA A 245 -4.11 -34.83 -6.71
C ALA A 245 -3.62 -35.21 -5.30
N TYR A 246 -4.47 -35.92 -4.55
CA TYR A 246 -4.14 -36.54 -3.26
C TYR A 246 -3.46 -37.89 -3.47
#